data_AF-A0A257MM30-F1
#
_entry.id   AF-A0A257MM30-F1
#
_cell.length_a   1.000
_cell.length_b   1.000
_cell.length_c   1.000
_cell.angle_alpha   90.00
_cell.angle_beta   90.00
_cell.angle_gamma   90.00
#
_symmetry.space_group_name_H-M   'P 1'
#
loop_
_entity.id
_entity.type
_entity.pdbx_description
1 polymer ?
#
loop_
_entity_poly.entity_id
_entity_poly.type
_entity_poly.pdbx_seq_one_letter_code
_entity_poly.pdbx_strand_id
1 'polypeptide(L)'
;VFPQSVLAISASRLSSKKFRTFYVESEDFTAEGDFMTQEVYIYRKPGKYGVENERYLQENIIEKVLVNKVEPLKVELKAFLDCVKAKKSFPVTPQEALKNLQICERIKEDLHIGMT
;
A
#
# COMPACT_ATOMS: atom_id res chain seq x y z
N VAL A 1 7.70 -15.52 -3.10
CA VAL A 1 7.82 -14.59 -1.96
C VAL A 1 6.47 -14.35 -1.30
N PHE A 2 5.39 -14.19 -2.08
CA PHE A 2 4.03 -14.08 -1.57
C PHE A 2 3.17 -15.21 -2.17
N PRO A 3 2.82 -16.26 -1.42
CA PRO A 3 2.18 -17.45 -1.98
C PRO A 3 0.69 -17.28 -2.28
N GLN A 4 0.04 -16.29 -1.69
CA GLN A 4 -1.42 -16.08 -1.75
C GLN A 4 -1.80 -14.74 -2.40
N SER A 5 -0.83 -14.02 -2.98
CA SER A 5 -1.08 -12.71 -3.57
C SER A 5 -0.14 -12.44 -4.73
N VAL A 6 -0.65 -11.67 -5.69
CA VAL A 6 0.11 -11.16 -6.84
C VAL A 6 0.37 -9.68 -6.61
N LEU A 7 1.57 -9.23 -6.96
CA LEU A 7 1.97 -7.84 -6.83
C LEU A 7 2.58 -7.34 -8.14
N ALA A 8 2.12 -6.18 -8.61
CA ALA A 8 2.72 -5.44 -9.70
C ALA A 8 3.32 -4.14 -9.16
N ILE A 9 4.57 -3.87 -9.48
CA ILE A 9 5.28 -2.64 -9.09
C ILE A 9 5.74 -1.94 -10.36
N SER A 10 5.43 -0.66 -10.48
CA SER A 10 5.94 0.21 -11.53
C SER A 10 6.71 1.37 -10.92
N ALA A 11 7.91 1.61 -11.42
CA ALA A 11 8.75 2.71 -11.01
C ALA A 11 9.50 3.26 -12.22
N SER A 12 9.49 4.57 -12.40
CA SER A 12 10.20 5.23 -13.49
C SER A 12 10.81 6.54 -13.02
N ARG A 13 12.11 6.73 -13.30
CA ARG A 13 12.81 8.01 -13.08
C ARG A 13 12.59 9.00 -14.21
N LEU A 14 12.05 8.55 -15.35
CA LEU A 14 11.81 9.37 -16.54
C LEU A 14 10.44 10.08 -16.51
N SER A 15 9.57 9.72 -15.57
CA SER A 15 8.22 10.29 -15.50
C SER A 15 8.27 11.79 -15.20
N SER A 16 7.66 12.60 -16.07
CA SER A 16 7.51 14.05 -15.84
C SER A 16 6.52 14.36 -14.71
N LYS A 17 5.56 13.46 -14.46
CA LYS A 17 4.61 13.57 -13.34
C LYS A 17 5.11 12.73 -12.18
N LYS A 18 5.33 13.37 -11.02
CA LYS A 18 5.57 12.67 -9.76
C LYS A 18 4.23 12.10 -9.26
N PHE A 19 4.14 10.79 -9.12
CA PHE A 19 3.04 10.11 -8.45
C PHE A 19 3.58 8.98 -7.58
N ARG A 20 2.90 8.71 -6.48
CA ARG A 20 3.20 7.61 -5.56
C ARG A 20 1.87 7.08 -5.06
N THR A 21 1.37 6.05 -5.71
CA THR A 21 0.06 5.49 -5.42
C THR A 21 0.17 4.01 -5.10
N PHE A 22 -0.82 3.49 -4.39
CA PHE A 22 -1.03 2.06 -4.25
C PHE A 22 -2.47 1.72 -4.62
N TYR A 23 -2.64 0.48 -5.08
CA TYR A 23 -3.93 -0.14 -5.37
C TYR A 23 -3.89 -1.54 -4.79
N VAL A 24 -4.86 -1.89 -3.96
CA VAL A 24 -4.99 -3.22 -3.36
C VAL A 24 -6.40 -3.72 -3.62
N GLU A 25 -6.49 -4.86 -4.29
CA GLU A 25 -7.73 -5.60 -4.45
C GLU A 25 -7.78 -6.75 -3.44
N SER A 26 -8.91 -6.87 -2.75
CA SER A 26 -9.24 -7.98 -1.86
C SER A 26 -10.62 -8.51 -2.22
N GLU A 27 -11.03 -9.62 -1.61
CA GLU A 27 -12.35 -10.22 -1.83
C GLU A 27 -13.49 -9.25 -1.48
N ASP A 28 -13.32 -8.49 -0.39
CA ASP A 28 -14.37 -7.66 0.19
C ASP A 28 -14.26 -6.17 -0.15
N PHE A 29 -13.10 -5.71 -0.61
CA PHE A 29 -12.86 -4.29 -0.85
C PHE A 29 -11.72 -4.02 -1.84
N THR A 30 -11.77 -2.83 -2.41
CA THR A 30 -10.65 -2.21 -3.12
C THR A 30 -10.14 -1.04 -2.30
N ALA A 31 -8.83 -0.93 -2.13
CA ALA A 31 -8.18 0.21 -1.49
C ALA A 31 -7.28 0.93 -2.48
N GLU A 32 -7.48 2.24 -2.61
CA GLU A 32 -6.63 3.12 -3.39
C GLU A 32 -6.04 4.17 -2.46
N GLY A 33 -4.77 4.53 -2.67
CA GLY A 33 -4.20 5.64 -1.95
C GLY A 33 -3.12 6.36 -2.70
N ASP A 34 -2.93 7.62 -2.33
CA ASP A 34 -1.90 8.52 -2.83
C ASP A 34 -1.04 9.01 -1.67
N PHE A 35 0.22 8.58 -1.67
CA PHE A 35 1.20 8.95 -0.64
C PHE A 35 1.59 10.43 -0.69
N MET A 36 1.39 11.11 -1.82
CA MET A 36 1.67 12.54 -1.98
C MET A 36 0.58 13.39 -1.33
N THR A 37 -0.70 13.03 -1.53
CA THR A 37 -1.83 13.76 -0.92
C THR A 37 -2.17 13.27 0.49
N GLN A 38 -1.67 12.08 0.86
CA GLN A 38 -2.01 11.32 2.07
C GLN A 38 -3.50 11.02 2.14
N GLU A 39 -4.05 10.57 1.02
CA GLU A 39 -5.45 10.19 0.90
C GLU A 39 -5.57 8.70 0.65
N VAL A 40 -6.57 8.08 1.27
CA VAL A 40 -6.91 6.67 1.08
C VAL A 40 -8.42 6.56 0.87
N TYR A 41 -8.82 5.81 -0.15
CA TYR A 41 -10.20 5.52 -0.50
C TYR A 41 -10.42 4.01 -0.40
N ILE A 42 -11.50 3.62 0.27
CA ILE A 42 -11.94 2.22 0.37
C ILE A 42 -13.26 2.10 -0.36
N TYR A 43 -13.31 1.20 -1.34
CA TYR A 43 -14.50 0.88 -2.12
C TYR A 43 -15.03 -0.47 -1.67
N ARG A 44 -16.33 -0.55 -1.39
CA ARG A 44 -16.99 -1.81 -0.99
C ARG A 44 -18.22 -2.05 -1.87
N LYS A 45 -18.39 -3.32 -2.26
CA LYS A 45 -19.64 -3.78 -2.88
C LYS A 45 -20.74 -3.80 -1.81
N PRO A 46 -21.98 -3.39 -2.13
CA PRO A 46 -23.07 -3.43 -1.17
C PRO A 46 -23.39 -4.88 -0.78
N GLY A 47 -23.62 -5.12 0.51
CA GLY A 47 -23.89 -6.46 1.07
C GLY A 47 -25.33 -6.96 0.90
N LYS A 48 -26.22 -6.25 0.18
CA LYS A 48 -27.62 -6.66 0.01
C LYS A 48 -28.12 -6.40 -1.41
N TYR A 49 -28.51 -7.48 -2.08
CA TYR A 49 -29.45 -7.45 -3.21
C TYR A 49 -30.84 -7.18 -2.63
N GLY A 50 -31.35 -5.96 -2.82
CA GLY A 50 -32.76 -5.65 -2.60
C GLY A 50 -33.46 -5.57 -3.94
N VAL A 51 -34.40 -6.50 -4.23
CA VAL A 51 -35.30 -6.37 -5.37
C VAL A 51 -36.45 -5.46 -4.94
N GLU A 52 -36.37 -4.17 -5.25
CA GLU A 52 -37.55 -3.30 -5.27
C GLU A 52 -37.83 -2.90 -6.73
N ASN A 53 -39.00 -3.29 -7.23
CA ASN A 53 -39.59 -2.80 -8.47
C ASN A 53 -38.67 -2.83 -9.71
N GLU A 54 -38.13 -4.01 -10.04
CA GLU A 54 -37.46 -4.29 -11.33
C GLU A 54 -36.23 -3.41 -11.66
N ARG A 55 -35.69 -2.68 -10.68
CA ARG A 55 -34.49 -1.84 -10.84
C ARG A 55 -33.39 -2.31 -9.91
N TYR A 56 -32.31 -2.81 -10.49
CA TYR A 56 -31.07 -3.09 -9.77
C TYR A 56 -30.45 -1.76 -9.32
N LEU A 57 -30.57 -1.41 -8.03
CA LEU A 57 -29.81 -0.31 -7.42
C LEU A 57 -28.52 -0.88 -6.84
N GLN A 58 -27.41 -0.64 -7.52
CA GLN A 58 -26.07 -0.93 -7.00
C GLN A 58 -25.45 0.39 -6.53
N GLU A 59 -25.49 0.65 -5.23
CA GLU A 59 -24.75 1.77 -4.63
C GLU A 59 -23.38 1.25 -4.18
N ASN A 60 -22.32 1.64 -4.87
CA ASN A 60 -20.96 1.40 -4.40
C ASN A 60 -20.68 2.33 -3.22
N ILE A 61 -20.27 1.78 -2.07
CA ILE A 61 -19.89 2.60 -0.91
C ILE A 61 -18.45 3.04 -1.11
N ILE A 62 -18.22 4.36 -1.12
CA ILE A 62 -16.89 4.96 -1.19
C ILE A 62 -16.61 5.62 0.16
N GLU A 63 -15.61 5.13 0.87
CA GLU A 63 -15.17 5.67 2.15
C GLU A 63 -13.84 6.40 1.95
N LYS A 64 -13.80 7.69 2.25
CA LYS A 64 -12.55 8.46 2.32
C LYS A 64 -11.97 8.38 3.73
N VAL A 65 -10.84 7.69 3.88
CA VAL A 65 -10.14 7.59 5.16
C VAL A 65 -9.35 8.88 5.38
N LEU A 66 -9.71 9.61 6.44
CA LEU A 66 -9.01 10.82 6.84
C LEU A 66 -7.71 10.47 7.55
N VAL A 67 -6.58 10.71 6.88
CA VAL A 67 -5.24 10.56 7.46
C VAL A 67 -4.79 11.90 8.01
N ASN A 68 -4.45 11.94 9.31
CA ASN A 68 -3.87 13.12 9.92
C ASN A 68 -2.49 13.39 9.32
N LYS A 69 -2.33 14.58 8.72
CA LYS A 69 -1.06 14.99 8.12
C LYS A 69 -0.04 15.28 9.20
N VAL A 70 0.86 14.32 9.39
CA VAL A 70 2.03 14.43 10.28
C VAL A 70 3.30 14.33 9.45
N GLU A 71 4.38 14.92 9.94
CA GLU A 71 5.69 14.79 9.32
C GLU A 71 6.22 13.36 9.51
N PRO A 72 6.35 12.53 8.46
CA PRO A 72 6.62 11.10 8.61
C PRO A 72 7.96 10.81 9.30
N LEU A 73 9.02 11.56 8.95
CA LEU A 73 10.34 11.40 9.53
C LEU A 73 10.33 11.70 11.04
N LYS A 74 9.59 12.73 11.46
CA LYS A 74 9.43 13.06 12.89
C LYS A 74 8.75 11.92 13.64
N VAL A 75 7.72 11.30 13.05
CA VAL A 75 7.02 10.15 13.65
C VAL A 75 7.97 8.96 13.76
N GLU A 76 8.74 8.66 12.73
CA GLU A 76 9.70 7.55 12.70
C GLU A 76 10.81 7.72 13.74
N LEU A 77 11.44 8.90 13.79
CA LEU A 77 12.47 9.22 14.78
C LEU A 77 11.94 9.18 16.21
N LYS A 78 10.71 9.64 16.44
CA LYS A 78 10.06 9.52 17.75
C LYS A 78 9.85 8.05 18.13
N ALA A 79 9.32 7.24 17.20
CA ALA A 79 9.12 5.82 17.42
C ALA A 79 10.45 5.11 17.76
N PHE A 80 11.55 5.50 17.10
CA PHE A 80 12.88 4.99 17.40
C PHE A 80 13.31 5.31 18.84
N LEU A 81 13.22 6.59 19.24
CA LEU A 81 13.56 7.02 20.60
C LEU A 81 12.69 6.33 21.66
N ASP A 82 11.40 6.15 21.39
CA ASP A 82 10.46 5.49 22.29
C ASP A 82 10.81 3.99 22.46
N CYS A 83 11.20 3.31 21.37
CA CYS A 83 11.68 1.92 21.43
C CYS A 83 12.95 1.78 22.26
N VAL A 84 13.92 2.69 22.08
CA VAL A 84 15.17 2.72 22.88
C VAL A 84 14.85 2.90 24.36
N LYS A 85 14.01 3.87 24.72
CA LYS A 85 13.60 4.14 26.11
C LYS A 85 12.86 2.94 26.73
N ALA A 86 11.96 2.33 25.97
CA ALA A 86 11.14 1.22 26.43
C ALA A 86 11.84 -0.15 26.35
N LYS A 87 13.06 -0.21 25.79
CA LYS A 87 13.78 -1.46 25.49
C LYS A 87 12.94 -2.44 24.66
N LYS A 88 12.24 -1.92 23.65
CA LYS A 88 11.40 -2.70 22.72
C LYS A 88 12.01 -2.72 21.32
N SER A 89 11.64 -3.72 20.53
CA SER A 89 12.03 -3.76 19.11
C SER A 89 11.38 -2.61 18.36
N PHE A 90 12.14 -2.01 17.44
CA PHE A 90 11.57 -1.12 16.44
C PHE A 90 10.61 -1.89 15.52
N PRO A 91 9.53 -1.26 15.01
CA PRO A 91 8.55 -1.94 14.16
C PRO A 91 9.12 -2.50 12.84
N VAL A 92 10.20 -1.90 12.34
CA VAL A 92 10.92 -2.39 11.15
C VAL A 92 12.26 -2.97 11.60
N THR A 93 12.38 -4.29 11.54
CA THR A 93 13.58 -5.00 12.03
C THR A 93 14.69 -5.05 10.96
N PRO A 94 15.97 -5.19 11.37
CA PRO A 94 17.06 -5.42 10.41
C PRO A 94 16.85 -6.65 9.52
N GLN A 95 16.19 -7.69 10.03
CA GLN A 95 15.88 -8.91 9.27
C GLN A 95 14.87 -8.63 8.14
N GLU A 96 13.86 -7.80 8.40
CA GLU A 96 12.93 -7.35 7.36
C GLU A 96 13.64 -6.47 6.32
N ALA A 97 14.54 -5.58 6.75
CA ALA A 97 15.34 -4.78 5.83
C ALA A 97 16.24 -5.64 4.92
N LEU A 98 16.89 -6.67 5.49
CA LEU A 98 17.69 -7.62 4.71
C LEU A 98 16.83 -8.36 3.68
N LYS A 99 15.65 -8.84 4.09
CA LYS A 99 14.71 -9.51 3.19
C LYS A 99 14.27 -8.60 2.03
N ASN A 100 14.02 -7.32 2.30
CA ASN A 100 13.67 -6.35 1.27
C ASN A 100 14.80 -6.18 0.24
N LEU A 101 16.05 -6.05 0.70
CA LEU A 101 17.22 -5.95 -0.19
C LEU A 101 17.39 -7.20 -1.05
N GLN A 102 17.23 -8.40 -0.47
CA GLN A 102 17.30 -9.66 -1.22
C GLN A 102 16.24 -9.73 -2.34
N ILE A 103 15.02 -9.25 -2.08
CA ILE A 103 13.97 -9.18 -3.10
C ILE A 103 14.34 -8.18 -4.19
N CYS A 104 14.85 -7.00 -3.84
CA CYS A 104 15.29 -5.98 -4.79
C CYS A 104 16.41 -6.49 -5.71
N GLU A 105 17.40 -7.19 -5.15
CA GLU A 105 18.50 -7.77 -5.93
C GLU A 105 17.97 -8.81 -6.91
N ARG A 106 17.04 -9.68 -6.48
CA ARG A 106 16.42 -10.67 -7.38
C ARG A 106 15.64 -10.04 -8.53
N ILE A 107 14.84 -8.99 -8.25
CA ILE A 107 14.12 -8.23 -9.28
C ILE A 107 15.11 -7.58 -10.26
N LYS A 108 16.21 -7.02 -9.73
CA LYS A 108 17.25 -6.40 -10.56
C LYS A 108 17.89 -7.43 -11.50
N GLU A 109 18.24 -8.60 -11.01
CA GLU A 109 18.81 -9.69 -11.83
C GLU A 109 17.85 -10.11 -12.95
N ASP A 110 16.59 -10.37 -12.61
CA ASP A 110 15.55 -10.80 -13.58
C ASP A 110 15.32 -9.76 -14.70
N LEU A 111 15.40 -8.46 -14.36
CA LEU A 111 15.28 -7.37 -15.35
C LEU A 111 16.45 -7.34 -16.36
N HIS A 112 17.67 -7.68 -15.94
CA HIS A 112 18.82 -7.69 -16.85
C HIS A 112 18.76 -8.88 -17.82
N ILE A 113 18.25 -10.03 -17.37
CA ILE A 113 18.10 -11.23 -18.20
C ILE A 113 17.11 -10.99 -19.34
N GLY A 114 16.04 -10.22 -19.13
CA GLY A 114 15.07 -9.88 -20.19
C GLY A 114 15.54 -8.85 -21.22
N MET A 115 16.73 -8.25 -21.03
CA MET A 115 17.33 -7.28 -21.96
C MET A 115 18.46 -7.87 -22.81
N THR A 116 18.83 -9.13 -22.59
CA THR A 116 19.88 -9.85 -23.32
C THR A 116 19.27 -10.91 -24.21
#